data_AF-A0A7S3KID7-F1
#
_entry.id   AF-A0A7S3KID7-F1
#
_cell.length_a   1.000
_cell.length_b   1.000
_cell.length_c   1.000
_cell.angle_alpha   90.00
_cell.angle_beta   90.00
_cell.angle_gamma   90.00
#
_symmetry.space_group_name_H-M   'P 1'
#
loop_
_entity.id
_entity.type
_entity.pdbx_description
1 polymer ?
#
loop_
_entity_poly.entity_id
_entity_poly.type
_entity_poly.pdbx_seq_one_letter_code
_entity_poly.pdbx_strand_id
1 'polypeptide(L)'
;GHKRADGTIEYVPEYLVIFKKFVELAKEYDLKLIKRENFHKFYEQNIEIQRNKDLFDRIVKPHEFASSIKQEQLDAQWEICHLYQTFTFKKMSSGIVKGRIQGTQGRCGRDREDRFM
;
A
#
# COMPACT_ATOMS: atom_id res chain seq x y z
N GLY A 1 0.05 -17.25 3.35
CA GLY A 1 0.32 -18.61 2.84
C GLY A 1 -0.50 -18.86 1.60
N HIS A 2 0.05 -19.58 0.62
CA HIS A 2 -0.70 -19.99 -0.55
C HIS A 2 -1.45 -21.28 -0.23
N LYS A 3 -2.78 -21.32 -0.47
CA LYS A 3 -3.54 -22.55 -0.30
C LYS A 3 -3.40 -23.37 -1.57
N ARG A 4 -2.76 -24.53 -1.45
CA ARG A 4 -2.60 -25.47 -2.56
C ARG A 4 -3.94 -26.15 -2.86
N ALA A 5 -4.03 -26.76 -4.05
CA ALA A 5 -5.24 -27.43 -4.53
C ALA A 5 -5.69 -28.62 -3.65
N ASP A 6 -4.75 -29.22 -2.91
CA ASP A 6 -4.96 -30.29 -1.94
C ASP A 6 -5.46 -29.79 -0.56
N GLY A 7 -5.57 -28.47 -0.39
CA GLY A 7 -5.99 -27.84 0.86
C GLY A 7 -4.85 -27.53 1.82
N THR A 8 -3.60 -27.91 1.51
CA THR A 8 -2.43 -27.63 2.33
C THR A 8 -2.06 -26.15 2.27
N ILE A 9 -1.73 -25.56 3.42
CA ILE A 9 -1.22 -24.19 3.49
C ILE A 9 0.30 -24.21 3.29
N GLU A 10 0.75 -23.57 2.23
CA GLU A 10 2.17 -23.32 2.01
C GLU A 10 2.60 -22.05 2.77
N TYR A 11 3.43 -22.26 3.80
CA TYR A 11 4.02 -21.19 4.58
C TYR A 11 5.19 -20.58 3.80
N VAL A 12 5.09 -19.28 3.54
CA VAL A 12 6.17 -18.51 2.92
C VAL A 12 6.97 -17.86 4.06
N PRO A 13 8.29 -18.04 4.13
CA PRO A 13 9.09 -17.39 5.15
C PRO A 13 9.11 -15.87 4.92
N GLU A 14 8.92 -15.12 6.00
CA GLU A 14 8.92 -13.66 6.02
C GLU A 14 10.06 -13.13 6.91
N TYR A 15 10.55 -11.92 6.60
CA TYR A 15 11.61 -11.27 7.38
C TYR A 15 11.04 -10.32 8.42
N LEU A 16 11.63 -10.30 9.61
CA LEU A 16 11.34 -9.29 10.61
C LEU A 16 11.91 -7.93 10.17
N VAL A 17 11.03 -6.95 10.01
CA VAL A 17 11.42 -5.58 9.65
C VAL A 17 11.60 -4.73 10.91
N ILE A 18 12.85 -4.49 11.30
CA ILE A 18 13.17 -3.50 12.34
C ILE A 18 12.90 -2.11 11.78
N PHE A 19 11.73 -1.55 12.08
CA PHE A 19 11.23 -0.36 11.37
C PHE A 19 12.16 0.86 11.44
N LYS A 20 12.88 1.05 12.56
CA LYS A 20 13.88 2.12 12.68
C LYS A 20 14.96 2.00 11.60
N LYS A 21 15.48 0.79 11.37
CA LYS A 21 16.48 0.51 10.33
C LYS A 21 15.89 0.64 8.94
N PHE A 22 14.65 0.21 8.74
CA PHE A 22 13.95 0.39 7.48
C PHE A 22 13.81 1.87 7.09
N VAL A 23 13.48 2.74 8.05
CA VAL A 23 13.40 4.19 7.83
C VAL A 23 14.78 4.80 7.58
N GLU A 24 15.83 4.32 8.25
CA GLU A 24 17.22 4.73 7.98
C GLU A 24 17.60 4.42 6.52
N LEU A 25 17.34 3.20 6.05
CA LEU A 25 17.58 2.77 4.66
C LEU A 25 16.78 3.60 3.65
N ALA A 26 15.51 3.91 3.95
CA ALA A 26 14.66 4.69 3.06
C ALA A 26 15.23 6.10 2.77
N LYS A 27 15.97 6.70 3.71
CA LYS A 27 16.59 8.02 3.53
C LYS A 27 17.63 8.02 2.41
N GLU A 28 18.33 6.91 2.19
CA GLU A 28 19.31 6.76 1.09
C GLU A 28 18.67 6.93 -0.29
N TYR A 29 17.34 6.76 -0.37
CA TYR A 29 16.55 6.88 -1.60
C TYR A 29 15.67 8.14 -1.63
N ASP A 30 16.01 9.17 -0.85
CA ASP A 30 15.23 10.41 -0.67
C ASP A 30 13.77 10.17 -0.26
N LEU A 31 13.49 9.09 0.48
CA LEU A 31 12.16 8.82 0.99
C LEU A 31 12.03 9.36 2.42
N LYS A 32 11.07 10.27 2.62
CA LYS A 32 10.73 10.79 3.94
C LYS A 32 9.49 10.09 4.48
N LEU A 33 9.59 9.46 5.65
CA LEU A 33 8.43 8.90 6.33
C LEU A 33 7.46 10.03 6.71
N ILE A 34 6.21 9.93 6.25
CA ILE A 34 5.15 10.90 6.53
C ILE A 34 4.18 10.37 7.57
N LYS A 35 3.79 9.10 7.46
CA LYS A 35 2.85 8.46 8.37
C LYS A 35 3.31 7.05 8.72
N ARG A 36 3.07 6.65 9.97
CA ARG A 36 3.19 5.27 10.45
C ARG A 36 2.18 5.09 11.57
N GLU A 37 1.38 4.04 11.50
CA GLU A 37 0.40 3.71 12.53
C GLU A 37 0.04 2.22 12.52
N ASN A 38 -0.47 1.72 13.65
CA ASN A 38 -1.02 0.37 13.74
C ASN A 38 -2.30 0.24 12.91
N PHE A 39 -2.57 -0.95 12.38
CA PHE A 39 -3.74 -1.20 11.54
C PHE A 39 -5.07 -0.88 12.24
N HIS A 40 -5.24 -1.20 13.53
CA HIS A 40 -6.45 -0.87 14.29
C HIS A 40 -6.73 0.63 14.26
N LYS A 41 -5.70 1.43 14.58
CA LYS A 41 -5.79 2.89 14.56
C LYS A 41 -6.09 3.43 13.16
N PHE A 42 -5.47 2.86 12.13
CA PHE A 42 -5.78 3.23 10.74
C PHE A 42 -7.25 2.95 10.42
N TYR A 43 -7.75 1.77 10.79
CA TYR A 43 -9.13 1.38 10.54
C TYR A 43 -10.12 2.30 11.26
N GLU A 44 -9.97 2.50 12.57
CA GLU A 44 -10.83 3.36 13.39
C GLU A 44 -10.91 4.79 12.82
N GLN A 45 -9.77 5.36 12.39
CA GLN A 45 -9.76 6.70 11.80
C GLN A 45 -10.45 6.77 10.43
N ASN A 46 -10.35 5.72 9.63
CA ASN A 46 -10.80 5.75 8.24
C ASN A 46 -12.24 5.26 8.07
N ILE A 47 -12.76 4.42 8.97
CA ILE A 47 -14.14 3.91 8.88
C ILE A 47 -15.17 4.99 9.23
N GLU A 48 -14.80 6.01 10.00
CA GLU A 48 -15.62 7.18 10.30
C GLU A 48 -15.85 8.07 9.06
N ILE A 49 -15.02 7.94 8.02
CA ILE A 49 -15.20 8.66 6.77
C ILE A 49 -16.28 7.94 5.95
N GLN A 50 -17.42 8.60 5.74
CA GLN A 50 -18.60 8.02 5.08
C GLN A 50 -18.27 7.30 3.77
N ARG A 51 -17.48 7.94 2.89
CA ARG A 51 -17.06 7.34 1.61
C ARG A 51 -16.32 6.00 1.79
N ASN A 52 -15.47 5.90 2.80
CA ASN A 52 -14.71 4.69 3.09
C ASN A 52 -15.62 3.61 3.67
N LYS A 53 -16.55 3.99 4.55
CA LYS A 53 -17.58 3.10 5.08
C LYS A 53 -18.46 2.50 3.99
N ASP A 54 -18.93 3.33 3.05
CA ASP A 54 -19.73 2.87 1.91
C ASP A 54 -18.96 1.91 1.01
N LEU A 55 -17.65 2.14 0.85
CA LEU A 55 -16.78 1.21 0.13
C LEU A 55 -16.58 -0.10 0.90
N PHE A 56 -16.31 -0.02 2.20
CA PHE A 56 -16.12 -1.18 3.07
C PHE A 56 -17.36 -2.07 3.06
N ASP A 57 -18.54 -1.48 3.23
CA ASP A 57 -19.83 -2.19 3.18
C ASP A 57 -20.04 -2.92 1.85
N ARG A 58 -19.69 -2.30 0.72
CA ARG A 58 -19.81 -2.94 -0.60
C ARG A 58 -18.82 -4.08 -0.82
N ILE A 59 -17.67 -4.07 -0.15
CA ILE A 59 -16.68 -5.14 -0.27
C ILE A 59 -17.03 -6.29 0.68
N VAL A 60 -17.47 -5.98 1.90
CA VAL A 60 -17.66 -6.97 2.97
C VAL A 60 -19.05 -7.61 2.95
N LYS A 61 -20.12 -6.83 2.73
CA LYS A 61 -21.51 -7.34 2.81
C LYS A 61 -21.88 -8.38 1.75
N PRO A 62 -21.44 -8.27 0.48
CA PRO A 62 -21.77 -9.28 -0.53
C PRO A 62 -21.02 -10.61 -0.35
N HIS A 63 -20.00 -10.65 0.52
CA HIS A 63 -19.18 -11.83 0.67
C HIS A 63 -19.86 -12.80 1.64
N GLU A 64 -20.34 -13.95 1.16
CA GLU A 64 -20.98 -15.02 1.97
C GLU A 64 -20.14 -15.46 3.19
N PHE A 65 -18.84 -15.20 3.14
CA PHE A 65 -17.92 -15.38 4.25
C PHE A 65 -18.27 -14.51 5.47
N ALA A 66 -18.71 -13.26 5.29
CA ALA A 66 -19.03 -12.36 6.39
C ALA A 66 -20.26 -12.83 7.20
N SER A 67 -21.21 -13.52 6.57
CA SER A 67 -22.36 -14.12 7.26
C SER A 67 -22.06 -15.50 7.87
N SER A 68 -20.95 -16.13 7.50
CA SER A 68 -20.59 -17.50 7.89
C SER A 68 -19.49 -17.59 8.96
N ILE A 69 -18.77 -16.48 9.20
CA ILE A 69 -17.71 -16.43 10.21
C ILE A 69 -18.31 -16.42 11.62
N LYS A 70 -17.76 -17.24 12.52
CA LYS A 70 -18.09 -17.22 13.95
C LYS A 70 -17.42 -16.03 14.66
N GLN A 71 -18.04 -15.49 15.70
CA GLN A 71 -17.48 -14.37 16.47
C GLN A 71 -16.04 -14.62 16.94
N GLU A 72 -15.75 -15.82 17.46
CA GLU A 72 -14.39 -16.22 17.87
C GLU A 72 -13.35 -16.09 16.75
N GLN A 73 -13.73 -16.38 15.51
CA GLN A 73 -12.85 -16.24 14.34
C GLN A 73 -12.67 -14.76 13.96
N LEU A 74 -13.68 -13.91 14.12
CA LEU A 74 -13.54 -12.46 13.96
C LEU A 74 -12.58 -11.90 14.99
N ASP A 75 -12.74 -12.29 16.26
CA ASP A 75 -11.89 -11.82 17.35
C ASP A 75 -10.42 -12.23 17.11
N ALA A 76 -10.19 -13.48 16.73
CA ALA A 76 -8.86 -13.96 16.36
C ALA A 76 -8.25 -13.20 15.17
N GLN A 77 -9.05 -12.90 14.14
CA GLN A 77 -8.60 -12.08 13.02
C GLN A 77 -8.27 -10.65 13.46
N TRP A 78 -9.06 -10.07 14.36
CA TRP A 78 -8.82 -8.74 14.90
C TRP A 78 -7.52 -8.67 15.70
N GLU A 79 -7.23 -9.67 16.53
CA GLU A 79 -5.95 -9.80 17.24
C GLU A 79 -4.77 -9.94 16.26
N ILE A 80 -4.91 -10.75 15.21
CA ILE A 80 -3.88 -10.90 14.17
C ILE A 80 -3.65 -9.57 13.44
N CYS A 81 -4.70 -8.79 13.17
CA CYS A 81 -4.59 -7.46 12.57
C CYS A 81 -3.70 -6.52 13.37
N HIS A 82 -3.55 -6.71 14.69
CA HIS A 82 -2.65 -5.92 15.53
C HIS A 82 -1.16 -6.07 15.15
N LEU A 83 -0.78 -7.19 14.50
CA LEU A 83 0.58 -7.42 14.01
C LEU A 83 0.92 -6.52 12.81
N TYR A 84 -0.09 -5.99 12.11
CA TYR A 84 0.09 -5.19 10.92
C TYR A 84 0.13 -3.69 11.23
N GLN A 85 0.86 -2.95 10.40
CA GLN A 85 0.98 -1.50 10.46
C GLN A 85 0.96 -0.92 9.06
N THR A 86 0.42 0.29 8.92
CA THR A 86 0.47 1.06 7.68
C THR A 86 1.58 2.11 7.80
N PHE A 87 2.24 2.40 6.69
CA PHE A 87 3.23 3.46 6.61
C PHE A 87 3.19 4.12 5.23
N THR A 88 3.62 5.38 5.18
CA THR A 88 3.66 6.14 3.93
C THR A 88 4.95 6.93 3.88
N PHE A 89 5.71 6.72 2.81
CA PHE A 89 6.85 7.55 2.45
C PHE A 89 6.45 8.55 1.37
N LYS A 90 6.99 9.76 1.44
CA LYS A 90 6.96 10.74 0.37
C LYS A 90 8.33 10.77 -0.29
N LYS A 91 8.37 10.59 -1.61
CA LYS A 91 9.57 10.88 -2.39
C LYS A 91 9.80 12.39 -2.35
N MET A 92 10.93 12.77 -1.78
CA MET A 92 11.38 14.15 -1.86
C MET A 92 11.79 14.36 -3.30
N SER A 93 11.16 15.32 -3.99
CA SER A 93 11.51 15.67 -5.37
C SER A 93 13.02 15.80 -5.45
N SER A 94 13.65 14.91 -6.20
CA SER A 94 15.06 15.05 -6.53
C SER A 94 15.19 16.44 -7.13
N GLY A 95 15.92 17.33 -6.46
CA GLY A 95 16.37 18.55 -7.10
C GLY A 95 16.94 18.15 -8.44
N ILE A 96 16.54 18.87 -9.50
CA ILE A 96 17.05 18.69 -10.86
C ILE A 96 18.52 18.29 -10.79
N VAL A 97 18.86 17.08 -11.24
CA VAL A 97 20.26 16.70 -11.42
C VAL A 97 20.76 17.52 -12.62
N LYS A 98 21.14 18.77 -12.38
CA LYS A 98 21.98 19.54 -13.30
C LYS A 98 23.37 18.90 -13.24
N GLY A 99 23.66 17.97 -14.15
CA GLY A 99 25.04 17.49 -14.30
C GLY A 99 25.21 16.09 -14.89
N ARG A 100 24.81 15.90 -16.16
CA ARG A 100 25.58 15.06 -17.07
C ARG A 100 25.34 15.56 -18.50
N ILE A 101 26.24 16.42 -19.00
CA ILE A 101 26.22 16.91 -20.38
C ILE A 101 27.02 15.94 -21.26
N GLN A 102 26.42 15.61 -22.40
CA GLN A 102 26.94 15.28 -23.75
C GLN A 102 26.08 14.11 -24.27
N GLY A 103 25.29 14.19 -25.35
CA GLY A 103 25.18 15.16 -26.42
C GLY A 103 24.98 14.36 -27.71
N THR A 104 23.76 14.25 -28.21
CA THR A 104 23.47 13.97 -29.63
C THR A 104 22.12 14.58 -29.99
N GLN A 105 22.15 15.53 -30.92
CA GLN A 105 20.99 16.13 -31.56
C GLN A 105 20.16 15.07 -32.29
N GLY A 106 18.89 14.94 -31.95
CA GLY A 106 17.86 14.32 -32.79
C GLY A 106 16.75 15.36 -33.03
N ARG A 107 16.49 15.67 -34.30
CA ARG A 107 15.73 16.84 -34.75
C ARG A 107 14.24 16.77 -34.41
N CYS A 108 13.74 17.96 -34.11
CA CYS A 108 12.37 18.48 -34.20
C CYS A 108 11.42 17.78 -35.18
N GLY A 109 10.18 17.55 -34.72
CA GLY A 109 8.98 17.46 -35.52
C GLY A 109 7.78 17.90 -34.69
N ARG A 110 7.50 19.21 -34.68
CA ARG A 110 6.20 19.78 -34.29
C ARG A 110 5.41 19.92 -35.58
N ASP A 111 4.20 19.37 -35.63
CA ASP A 111 3.02 19.87 -36.35
C ASP A 111 1.79 19.15 -35.72
N ARG A 112 1.06 19.83 -34.82
CA ARG A 112 -0.34 20.28 -35.01
C ARG A 112 -1.23 19.32 -35.81
N GLU A 113 -2.30 18.83 -35.20
CA GLU A 113 -3.65 19.33 -35.51
C GLU A 113 -4.72 18.77 -34.56
N ASP A 114 -5.69 19.64 -34.32
CA ASP A 114 -6.92 19.45 -33.53
C ASP A 114 -7.84 18.36 -34.11
N ARG A 115 -8.87 18.07 -33.31
CA ARG A 115 -10.18 17.49 -33.69
C ARG A 115 -10.19 15.98 -33.89
N PHE A 116 -10.96 15.27 -33.07
CA PHE A 116 -12.22 14.63 -33.48
C PHE A 116 -12.93 14.01 -32.26
N MET A 117 -14.15 14.55 -32.02
CA MET A 117 -15.34 13.99 -31.33
C MET A 117 -15.22 13.57 -29.87
#